data_AF-A0A0K3AUP9-F1
#
_entry.id   AF-A0A0K3AUP9-F1
#
_cell.length_a   1.000
_cell.length_b   1.000
_cell.length_c   1.000
_cell.angle_alpha   90.00
_cell.angle_beta   90.00
_cell.angle_gamma   90.00
#
_symmetry.space_group_name_H-M   'P 1'
#
loop_
_entity.id
_entity.type
_entity.pdbx_description
1 polymer ?
#
loop_
_entity_poly.entity_id
_entity_poly.type
_entity_poly.pdbx_seq_one_letter_code
_entity_poly.pdbx_strand_id
1 'polypeptide(L)'
;MALMLLYETAAGYALYKVEEWDRIGNDGSIEELVKNESLFSKMVNFVAFQPFKSSAEALENITAIAAGEATDLLVSFLQQNIPQPKKMILAVIEPGLGKSLSNKGFNMKFDSDCLELIRGCRLYESKNIAKFSDIVLDIERFQVGLAHSYARSKMKQDPSRYDKPIINIVATLESVEKNLNTFAMRVREWYGWHFPELNKIIEDHKTYSNVIQFIQFREKFDALEDYTPLLQFVSEDVANNIIKASAQSMGQEITEGDMLNILNITKTIIKLSDMRERLTAHLMNKMKFAAPNLTELLGDYLSGRLISHAGSLVNLAKCPASTIQILGAEKALFRALKTRSNTPKYGFLYQSSYIGKASIKNKGKAARYLANKCALAARLDCFSDNVSNVYGKAMKMQLNKQLEYVTSGGDKPEQNLNVMREAIANDETRKSNDQEVKTTGLLWF
;
A
#
# COMPACT_ATOMS: atom_id res chain seq x y z
N MET A 1 -51.19 23.13 9.05
CA MET A 1 -50.23 23.34 7.94
C MET A 1 -49.73 21.97 7.52
N ALA A 2 -49.55 21.70 6.22
CA ALA A 2 -49.00 20.43 5.77
C ALA A 2 -47.53 20.29 6.22
N LEU A 3 -47.20 19.17 6.86
CA LEU A 3 -45.83 18.82 7.26
C LEU A 3 -45.19 17.96 6.16
N MET A 4 -43.99 18.36 5.74
CA MET A 4 -43.14 17.65 4.80
C MET A 4 -41.90 17.15 5.53
N LEU A 5 -41.46 15.94 5.23
CA LEU A 5 -40.28 15.31 5.83
C LEU A 5 -39.21 15.16 4.75
N LEU A 6 -38.03 15.73 4.98
CA LEU A 6 -36.86 15.47 4.15
C LEU A 6 -36.17 14.20 4.67
N TYR A 7 -36.04 13.20 3.81
CA TYR A 7 -35.30 11.98 4.09
C TYR A 7 -34.08 11.85 3.18
N GLU A 8 -32.91 11.93 3.80
CA GLU A 8 -31.61 11.85 3.12
C GLU A 8 -31.13 10.41 3.11
N THR A 9 -30.75 9.91 1.92
CA THR A 9 -30.27 8.53 1.73
C THR A 9 -28.96 8.50 0.97
N ALA A 10 -28.28 7.36 1.00
CA ALA A 10 -27.07 7.15 0.20
C ALA A 10 -27.32 7.21 -1.32
N ALA A 11 -28.56 6.96 -1.75
CA ALA A 11 -28.94 6.98 -3.16
C ALA A 11 -29.43 8.37 -3.63
N GLY A 12 -29.86 9.25 -2.72
CA GLY A 12 -30.45 10.53 -3.07
C GLY A 12 -31.33 11.15 -1.97
N TYR A 13 -32.09 12.16 -2.35
CA TYR A 13 -33.05 12.84 -1.48
C TYR A 13 -34.48 12.38 -1.75
N ALA A 14 -35.20 12.03 -0.68
CA ALA A 14 -36.61 11.70 -0.73
C ALA A 14 -37.42 12.74 0.06
N LEU A 15 -38.61 13.06 -0.45
CA LEU A 15 -39.54 13.98 0.18
C LEU A 15 -40.86 13.25 0.44
N TYR A 16 -41.33 13.36 1.68
CA TYR A 16 -42.59 12.76 2.12
C TYR A 16 -43.53 13.83 2.66
N LYS A 17 -44.83 13.62 2.50
CA LYS A 17 -45.89 14.48 3.04
C LYS A 17 -46.65 13.71 4.12
N VAL A 18 -46.91 14.38 5.24
CA VAL A 18 -47.69 13.85 6.35
C VAL A 18 -49.13 14.37 6.23
N GLU A 19 -50.11 13.48 6.13
CA GLU A 19 -51.52 13.86 5.91
C GLU A 19 -52.33 14.04 7.20
N GLU A 20 -51.95 13.37 8.30
CA GLU A 20 -52.64 13.43 9.59
C GLU A 20 -51.71 13.95 10.70
N TRP A 21 -51.53 15.27 10.79
CA TRP A 21 -50.70 15.92 11.82
C TRP A 21 -51.51 16.40 13.05
N ASP A 22 -52.84 16.29 13.05
CA ASP A 22 -53.66 16.85 14.13
C ASP A 22 -53.64 15.98 15.39
N ARG A 23 -52.86 16.44 16.39
CA ARG A 23 -52.68 15.87 17.73
C ARG A 23 -53.91 15.92 18.65
N ILE A 24 -55.14 16.13 18.16
CA ILE A 24 -56.32 16.26 19.04
C ILE A 24 -57.10 14.95 19.04
N GLY A 25 -56.62 13.94 19.79
CA GLY A 25 -57.48 12.81 20.19
C GLY A 25 -56.90 11.39 20.20
N ASN A 26 -55.64 11.16 19.85
CA ASN A 26 -55.03 9.81 19.98
C ASN A 26 -54.12 9.75 21.22
N ASP A 27 -54.50 8.95 22.22
CA ASP A 27 -53.72 8.65 23.42
C ASP A 27 -52.52 7.70 23.16
N GLY A 28 -52.35 7.24 21.92
CA GLY A 28 -51.21 6.42 21.51
C GLY A 28 -49.98 7.28 21.23
N SER A 29 -48.85 6.93 21.83
CA SER A 29 -47.57 7.57 21.50
C SER A 29 -47.25 7.37 20.00
N ILE A 30 -46.69 8.38 19.33
CA ILE A 30 -46.28 8.30 17.91
C ILE A 30 -45.34 7.10 17.66
N GLU A 31 -44.60 6.69 18.69
CA GLU A 31 -43.76 5.51 18.67
C GLU A 31 -44.54 4.22 18.37
N GLU A 32 -45.76 4.06 18.87
CA GLU A 32 -46.61 2.89 18.60
C GLU A 32 -47.17 2.90 17.18
N LEU A 33 -47.47 4.08 16.66
CA LEU A 33 -47.93 4.26 15.27
C LEU A 33 -46.79 3.97 14.29
N VAL A 34 -45.57 4.42 14.59
CA VAL A 34 -44.37 4.16 13.79
C VAL A 34 -43.95 2.69 13.84
N LYS A 35 -44.32 1.89 14.85
CA LYS A 35 -44.02 0.44 14.88
C LYS A 35 -44.88 -0.38 13.91
N ASN A 36 -46.00 0.16 13.45
CA ASN A 36 -46.96 -0.55 12.60
C ASN A 36 -46.89 -0.05 11.15
N GLU A 37 -46.37 -0.87 10.23
CA GLU A 37 -46.16 -0.51 8.82
C GLU A 37 -47.43 0.00 8.13
N SER A 38 -48.57 -0.68 8.33
CA SER A 38 -49.85 -0.34 7.67
C SER A 38 -50.47 0.97 8.17
N LEU A 39 -50.12 1.42 9.39
CA LEU A 39 -50.56 2.71 9.91
C LEU A 39 -49.60 3.81 9.44
N PHE A 40 -48.30 3.52 9.46
CA PHE A 40 -47.28 4.45 8.99
C PHE A 40 -47.46 4.80 7.50
N SER A 41 -47.75 3.82 6.64
CA SER A 41 -47.96 4.03 5.20
C SER A 41 -49.21 4.85 4.87
N LYS A 42 -50.18 4.95 5.79
CA LYS A 42 -51.36 5.82 5.63
C LYS A 42 -51.05 7.25 6.06
N MET A 43 -50.16 7.41 7.04
CA MET A 43 -49.81 8.71 7.62
C MET A 43 -48.79 9.46 6.75
N VAL A 44 -47.81 8.74 6.20
CA VAL A 44 -46.66 9.31 5.46
C VAL A 44 -46.71 8.85 4.01
N ASN A 45 -46.99 9.79 3.11
CA ASN A 45 -47.09 9.54 1.68
C ASN A 45 -45.84 10.04 0.95
N PHE A 46 -45.33 9.23 0.02
CA PHE A 46 -44.22 9.59 -0.85
C PHE A 46 -44.63 10.71 -1.82
N VAL A 47 -43.75 11.71 -1.99
CA VAL A 47 -43.97 12.84 -2.92
C VAL A 47 -43.00 12.77 -4.09
N ALA A 48 -41.70 12.77 -3.80
CA ALA A 48 -40.66 12.83 -4.82
C ALA A 48 -39.35 12.20 -4.35
N PHE A 49 -38.56 11.69 -5.31
CA PHE A 49 -37.21 11.19 -5.08
C PHE A 49 -36.27 11.73 -6.15
N GLN A 50 -35.13 12.27 -5.71
CA GLN A 50 -34.05 12.73 -6.58
C GLN A 50 -32.82 11.85 -6.34
N PRO A 51 -32.50 10.90 -7.24
CA PRO A 51 -31.28 10.12 -7.14
C PRO A 51 -30.05 10.99 -7.45
N PHE A 52 -28.92 10.66 -6.83
CA PHE A 52 -27.61 11.18 -7.22
C PHE A 52 -27.15 10.52 -8.52
N LYS A 53 -26.60 11.32 -9.44
CA LYS A 53 -26.15 10.85 -10.75
C LYS A 53 -24.79 10.16 -10.69
N SER A 54 -23.94 10.58 -9.75
CA SER A 54 -22.58 10.04 -9.61
C SER A 54 -22.17 9.87 -8.15
N SER A 55 -21.19 8.99 -7.91
CA SER A 55 -20.61 8.80 -6.57
C SER A 55 -19.89 10.06 -6.06
N ALA A 56 -19.37 10.90 -6.96
CA ALA A 56 -18.74 12.16 -6.60
C ALA A 56 -19.77 13.18 -6.08
N GLU A 57 -20.91 13.30 -6.78
CA GLU A 57 -22.03 14.13 -6.35
C GLU A 57 -22.63 13.62 -5.02
N ALA A 58 -22.78 12.31 -4.86
CA ALA A 58 -23.23 11.73 -3.59
C ALA A 58 -22.27 12.04 -2.42
N LEU A 59 -20.96 11.98 -2.69
CA LEU A 59 -19.93 12.32 -1.70
C LEU A 59 -19.99 13.79 -1.30
N GLU A 60 -20.07 14.69 -2.28
CA GLU A 60 -20.19 16.14 -2.05
C GLU A 60 -21.42 16.47 -1.20
N ASN A 61 -22.57 15.91 -1.57
CA ASN A 61 -23.82 16.10 -0.86
C ASN A 61 -23.77 15.61 0.59
N ILE A 62 -23.21 14.40 0.84
CA ILE A 62 -23.05 13.92 2.22
C ILE A 62 -22.04 14.75 3.01
N THR A 63 -20.95 15.20 2.38
CA THR A 63 -19.99 16.07 3.08
C THR A 63 -20.60 17.41 3.48
N ALA A 64 -21.43 17.99 2.62
CA ALA A 64 -22.16 19.23 2.91
C ALA A 64 -23.22 19.04 4.00
N ILE A 65 -24.01 17.96 3.93
CA ILE A 65 -25.00 17.60 4.96
C ILE A 65 -24.33 17.40 6.32
N ALA A 66 -23.21 16.67 6.35
CA ALA A 66 -22.45 16.45 7.58
C ALA A 66 -21.85 17.75 8.15
N ALA A 67 -21.64 18.77 7.31
CA ALA A 67 -21.24 20.11 7.72
C ALA A 67 -22.44 21.02 8.07
N GLY A 68 -23.68 20.58 7.82
CA GLY A 68 -24.91 21.35 8.03
C GLY A 68 -25.20 22.37 6.93
N GLU A 69 -24.63 22.20 5.74
CA GLU A 69 -24.81 23.10 4.60
C GLU A 69 -25.74 22.49 3.53
N ALA A 70 -26.65 23.31 3.01
CA ALA A 70 -27.54 22.88 1.94
C ALA A 70 -26.91 23.08 0.56
N THR A 71 -26.64 21.99 -0.17
CA THR A 71 -26.16 22.04 -1.56
C THR A 71 -27.20 22.63 -2.52
N ASP A 72 -26.76 23.10 -3.68
CA ASP A 72 -27.66 23.67 -4.70
C ASP A 72 -28.62 22.64 -5.30
N LEU A 73 -28.18 21.37 -5.36
CA LEU A 73 -29.03 20.25 -5.76
C LEU A 73 -30.19 20.06 -4.77
N LEU A 74 -29.91 20.07 -3.47
CA LEU A 74 -30.94 19.93 -2.44
C LEU A 74 -31.95 21.07 -2.51
N VAL A 75 -31.47 22.30 -2.71
CA VAL A 75 -32.33 23.48 -2.80
C VAL A 75 -33.21 23.44 -4.03
N SER A 76 -32.64 23.08 -5.19
CA SER A 76 -33.37 22.94 -6.44
C SER A 76 -34.44 21.85 -6.33
N PHE A 77 -34.12 20.72 -5.69
CA PHE A 77 -35.08 19.65 -5.40
C PHE A 77 -36.24 20.11 -4.52
N LEU A 78 -35.95 20.84 -3.43
CA LEU A 78 -36.99 21.35 -2.54
C LEU A 78 -37.86 22.43 -3.20
N GLN A 79 -37.28 23.32 -4.01
CA GLN A 79 -38.03 24.35 -4.73
C GLN A 79 -38.99 23.76 -5.78
N GLN A 80 -38.60 22.68 -6.45
CA GLN A 80 -39.46 22.00 -7.44
C GLN A 80 -40.65 21.30 -6.80
N ASN A 81 -40.49 20.76 -5.59
CA ASN A 81 -41.50 19.90 -4.95
C ASN A 81 -42.31 20.61 -3.84
N ILE A 82 -41.95 21.83 -3.45
CA ILE A 82 -42.67 22.63 -2.44
C ILE A 82 -43.26 23.88 -3.11
N PRO A 83 -44.54 23.84 -3.53
CA PRO A 83 -45.15 24.95 -4.30
C PRO A 83 -45.35 26.25 -3.49
N GLN A 84 -45.37 26.19 -2.15
CA GLN A 84 -45.42 27.38 -1.27
C GLN A 84 -44.55 27.20 0.00
N PRO A 85 -43.25 27.53 -0.04
CA PRO A 85 -42.29 27.22 1.04
C PRO A 85 -42.55 27.94 2.37
N LYS A 86 -43.32 29.03 2.36
CA LYS A 86 -43.72 29.77 3.57
C LYS A 86 -44.97 29.20 4.27
N LYS A 87 -45.81 28.42 3.57
CA LYS A 87 -47.05 27.85 4.15
C LYS A 87 -46.92 26.39 4.57
N MET A 88 -45.91 25.69 4.05
CA MET A 88 -45.60 24.31 4.42
C MET A 88 -44.48 24.28 5.44
N ILE A 89 -44.54 23.33 6.36
CA ILE A 89 -43.49 23.10 7.36
C ILE A 89 -42.62 21.97 6.83
N LEU A 90 -41.31 22.16 6.74
CA LEU A 90 -40.36 21.11 6.40
C LEU A 90 -39.58 20.70 7.66
N ALA A 91 -39.52 19.39 7.90
CA ALA A 91 -38.80 18.78 9.00
C ALA A 91 -37.53 18.09 8.47
N VAL A 92 -36.45 18.28 9.21
CA VAL A 92 -35.09 17.82 8.88
C VAL A 92 -34.47 17.20 10.13
N ILE A 93 -33.55 16.25 9.96
CA ILE A 93 -32.88 15.56 11.08
C ILE A 93 -31.91 16.52 11.81
N GLU A 94 -31.07 17.21 11.03
CA GLU A 94 -29.98 18.03 11.55
C GLU A 94 -30.39 19.51 11.68
N PRO A 95 -30.29 20.12 12.88
CA PRO A 95 -30.58 21.54 13.09
C PRO A 95 -29.67 22.47 12.29
N GLY A 96 -28.41 22.06 12.03
CA GLY A 96 -27.46 22.83 11.22
C GLY A 96 -27.95 23.03 9.79
N LEU A 97 -28.30 21.93 9.12
CA LEU A 97 -28.91 21.94 7.80
C LEU A 97 -30.22 22.73 7.79
N GLY A 98 -31.00 22.57 8.85
CA GLY A 98 -32.18 23.37 9.15
C GLY A 98 -31.97 24.87 9.07
N LYS A 99 -30.94 25.39 9.75
CA LYS A 99 -30.58 26.82 9.69
C LYS A 99 -30.16 27.22 8.27
N SER A 100 -29.38 26.40 7.59
CA SER A 100 -28.97 26.66 6.20
C SER A 100 -30.17 26.74 5.25
N LEU A 101 -31.18 25.90 5.42
CA LEU A 101 -32.41 25.91 4.62
C LEU A 101 -33.36 27.05 5.03
N SER A 102 -33.40 27.41 6.32
CA SER A 102 -34.15 28.58 6.79
C SER A 102 -33.64 29.87 6.17
N ASN A 103 -32.32 30.04 6.08
CA ASN A 103 -31.69 31.17 5.38
C ASN A 103 -32.08 31.23 3.90
N LYS A 104 -32.35 30.08 3.27
CA LYS A 104 -32.81 29.97 1.87
C LYS A 104 -34.32 30.14 1.71
N GLY A 105 -35.07 30.42 2.79
CA GLY A 105 -36.48 30.82 2.75
C GLY A 105 -37.50 29.73 3.04
N PHE A 106 -37.08 28.57 3.56
CA PHE A 106 -37.98 27.48 3.95
C PHE A 106 -38.41 27.58 5.43
N ASN A 107 -39.68 27.27 5.73
CA ASN A 107 -40.18 27.24 7.11
C ASN A 107 -39.87 25.89 7.79
N MET A 108 -38.99 25.91 8.79
CA MET A 108 -38.47 24.70 9.44
C MET A 108 -39.15 24.39 10.77
N LYS A 109 -39.34 23.10 11.07
CA LYS A 109 -39.72 22.63 12.40
C LYS A 109 -38.77 21.52 12.88
N PHE A 110 -38.29 21.67 14.11
CA PHE A 110 -37.49 20.67 14.83
C PHE A 110 -38.31 20.25 16.05
N ASP A 111 -38.84 19.04 16.03
CA ASP A 111 -39.66 18.49 17.11
C ASP A 111 -39.33 17.01 17.28
N SER A 112 -39.47 16.48 18.49
CA SER A 112 -39.14 15.08 18.79
C SER A 112 -39.98 14.13 17.92
N ASP A 113 -41.22 14.49 17.68
CA ASP A 113 -42.15 13.75 16.82
C ASP A 113 -41.67 13.68 15.37
N CYS A 114 -41.05 14.74 14.86
CA CYS A 114 -40.52 14.74 13.49
C CYS A 114 -39.35 13.76 13.36
N LEU A 115 -38.54 13.59 14.40
CA LEU A 115 -37.46 12.60 14.42
C LEU A 115 -38.01 11.17 14.42
N GLU A 116 -39.08 10.90 15.18
CA GLU A 116 -39.74 9.59 15.18
C GLU A 116 -40.41 9.25 13.83
N LEU A 117 -40.99 10.23 13.15
CA LEU A 117 -41.50 10.03 11.78
C LEU A 117 -40.38 9.72 10.78
N ILE A 118 -39.26 10.43 10.85
CA ILE A 118 -38.10 10.15 9.99
C ILE A 118 -37.49 8.78 10.33
N ARG A 119 -37.54 8.35 11.59
CA ARG A 119 -37.16 6.99 12.01
C ARG A 119 -38.06 5.94 11.35
N GLY A 120 -39.37 6.19 11.28
CA GLY A 120 -40.31 5.36 10.52
C GLY A 120 -39.97 5.27 9.03
N CYS A 121 -39.63 6.40 8.39
CA CYS A 121 -39.15 6.41 7.00
C CYS A 121 -37.90 5.52 6.83
N ARG A 122 -36.98 5.54 7.79
CA ARG A 122 -35.79 4.68 7.73
C ARG A 122 -36.13 3.19 7.78
N LEU A 123 -37.12 2.81 8.59
CA LEU A 123 -37.50 1.42 8.83
C LEU A 123 -38.24 0.77 7.64
N TYR A 124 -39.21 1.48 7.05
CA TYR A 124 -40.09 0.91 6.01
C TYR A 124 -39.76 1.43 4.61
N GLU A 125 -39.49 2.73 4.49
CA GLU A 125 -39.44 3.39 3.18
C GLU A 125 -38.14 3.16 2.42
N SER A 126 -37.06 2.73 3.09
CA SER A 126 -35.84 2.27 2.40
C SER A 126 -36.12 1.14 1.40
N LYS A 127 -37.05 0.22 1.69
CA LYS A 127 -37.46 -0.83 0.74
C LYS A 127 -38.43 -0.34 -0.33
N ASN A 128 -39.18 0.74 -0.05
CA ASN A 128 -40.19 1.28 -0.96
C ASN A 128 -39.62 2.26 -1.97
N ILE A 129 -38.59 3.04 -1.62
CA ILE A 129 -37.85 3.92 -2.54
C ILE A 129 -37.36 3.12 -3.78
N ALA A 130 -36.92 1.88 -3.59
CA ALA A 130 -36.50 0.98 -4.67
C ALA A 130 -37.64 0.54 -5.62
N LYS A 131 -38.91 0.66 -5.21
CA LYS A 131 -40.08 0.37 -6.05
C LYS A 131 -40.53 1.59 -6.86
N PHE A 132 -40.24 2.80 -6.37
CA PHE A 132 -40.66 4.06 -6.99
C PHE A 132 -39.61 4.67 -7.93
N SER A 133 -38.36 4.20 -7.86
CA SER A 133 -37.35 4.48 -8.87
C SER A 133 -37.40 3.44 -9.99
N ASP A 134 -37.37 3.86 -11.25
CA ASP A 134 -37.22 2.98 -12.43
C ASP A 134 -35.91 2.17 -12.44
N ILE A 135 -35.04 2.40 -11.46
CA ILE A 135 -33.74 1.77 -11.25
C ILE A 135 -33.88 0.80 -10.09
N VAL A 136 -33.41 -0.44 -10.25
CA VAL A 136 -33.24 -1.39 -9.14
C VAL A 136 -32.15 -0.86 -8.22
N LEU A 137 -32.54 -0.10 -7.19
CA LEU A 137 -31.63 0.50 -6.22
C LEU A 137 -31.40 -0.46 -5.06
N ASP A 138 -30.24 -1.11 -5.05
CA ASP A 138 -29.75 -1.83 -3.86
C ASP A 138 -29.11 -0.83 -2.88
N ILE A 139 -29.94 -0.30 -1.98
CA ILE A 139 -29.55 0.75 -1.02
C ILE A 139 -28.36 0.31 -0.16
N GLU A 140 -28.25 -0.97 0.20
CA GLU A 140 -27.15 -1.47 1.03
C GLU A 140 -25.80 -1.34 0.30
N ARG A 141 -25.76 -1.67 -0.99
CA ARG A 141 -24.54 -1.48 -1.81
C ARG A 141 -24.17 -0.02 -1.97
N PHE A 142 -25.16 0.85 -2.17
CA PHE A 142 -24.93 2.31 -2.22
C PHE A 142 -24.36 2.82 -0.90
N GLN A 143 -24.90 2.38 0.24
CA GLN A 143 -24.39 2.73 1.56
C GLN A 143 -22.93 2.31 1.74
N VAL A 144 -22.57 1.08 1.36
CA VAL A 144 -21.19 0.58 1.46
C VAL A 144 -20.24 1.40 0.58
N GLY A 145 -20.61 1.63 -0.69
CA GLY A 145 -19.79 2.40 -1.63
C GLY A 145 -19.56 3.84 -1.18
N LEU A 146 -20.61 4.48 -0.68
CA LEU A 146 -20.57 5.86 -0.22
C LEU A 146 -19.84 5.98 1.13
N ALA A 147 -20.05 5.05 2.06
CA ALA A 147 -19.30 5.00 3.32
C ALA A 147 -17.80 4.86 3.08
N HIS A 148 -17.38 3.99 2.15
CA HIS A 148 -15.98 3.87 1.77
C HIS A 148 -15.42 5.15 1.15
N SER A 149 -16.22 5.87 0.35
CA SER A 149 -15.79 7.10 -0.30
C SER A 149 -15.70 8.26 0.69
N TYR A 150 -16.68 8.37 1.59
CA TYR A 150 -16.71 9.36 2.68
C TYR A 150 -15.55 9.16 3.65
N ALA A 151 -15.32 7.92 4.11
CA ALA A 151 -14.20 7.59 4.99
C ALA A 151 -12.86 7.91 4.32
N ARG A 152 -12.68 7.57 3.03
CA ARG A 152 -11.46 7.89 2.28
C ARG A 152 -11.23 9.39 2.14
N SER A 153 -12.27 10.16 1.82
CA SER A 153 -12.20 11.63 1.73
C SER A 153 -11.77 12.24 3.07
N LYS A 154 -12.38 11.78 4.17
CA LYS A 154 -12.08 12.28 5.52
C LYS A 154 -10.69 11.91 6.02
N MET A 155 -10.20 10.71 5.68
CA MET A 155 -8.86 10.26 6.07
C MET A 155 -7.74 10.92 5.24
N LYS A 156 -8.08 11.69 4.20
CA LYS A 156 -7.22 12.49 3.30
C LYS A 156 -6.10 11.74 2.55
N GLN A 157 -5.37 10.79 3.15
CA GLN A 157 -4.53 9.79 2.48
C GLN A 157 -4.31 8.59 3.40
N ASP A 158 -4.41 7.37 2.87
CA ASP A 158 -4.01 6.16 3.60
C ASP A 158 -2.46 6.05 3.54
N PRO A 159 -1.73 6.15 4.66
CA PRO A 159 -0.27 5.99 4.68
C PRO A 159 0.16 4.63 4.11
N SER A 160 -0.71 3.62 4.18
CA SER A 160 -0.43 2.26 3.68
C SER A 160 -0.56 2.10 2.17
N ARG A 161 -0.95 3.15 1.42
CA ARG A 161 -1.14 3.07 -0.05
C ARG A 161 0.16 2.68 -0.76
N TYR A 162 1.32 3.08 -0.23
CA TYR A 162 2.63 2.78 -0.81
C TYR A 162 3.21 1.41 -0.36
N ASP A 163 2.70 0.84 0.73
CA ASP A 163 3.23 -0.39 1.33
C ASP A 163 2.88 -1.65 0.51
N LYS A 164 1.61 -1.78 0.09
CA LYS A 164 1.13 -2.99 -0.59
C LYS A 164 1.95 -3.33 -1.86
N PRO A 165 2.25 -2.36 -2.74
CA PRO A 165 3.16 -2.62 -3.86
C PRO A 165 4.53 -3.13 -3.42
N ILE A 166 5.13 -2.53 -2.38
CA ILE A 166 6.46 -2.92 -1.88
C ILE A 166 6.46 -4.37 -1.39
N ILE A 167 5.46 -4.75 -0.58
CA ILE A 167 5.31 -6.11 -0.05
C ILE A 167 5.24 -7.12 -1.19
N ASN A 168 4.39 -6.85 -2.20
CA ASN A 168 4.22 -7.74 -3.34
C ASN A 168 5.48 -7.80 -4.23
N ILE A 169 6.18 -6.69 -4.42
CA ILE A 169 7.45 -6.66 -5.18
C ILE A 169 8.49 -7.53 -4.48
N VAL A 170 8.63 -7.42 -3.16
CA VAL A 170 9.63 -8.21 -2.42
C VAL A 170 9.26 -9.70 -2.42
N ALA A 171 7.99 -10.04 -2.18
CA ALA A 171 7.54 -11.43 -2.22
C ALA A 171 7.71 -12.07 -3.62
N THR A 172 7.45 -11.30 -4.68
CA THR A 172 7.69 -11.76 -6.05
C THR A 172 9.17 -11.88 -6.36
N LEU A 173 10.03 -10.98 -5.88
CA LEU A 173 11.47 -11.04 -6.03
C LEU A 173 12.05 -12.30 -5.35
N GLU A 174 11.65 -12.60 -4.11
CA GLU A 174 12.06 -13.83 -3.41
C GLU A 174 11.64 -15.11 -4.17
N SER A 175 10.42 -15.11 -4.73
CA SER A 175 9.94 -16.22 -5.56
C SER A 175 10.74 -16.37 -6.85
N VAL A 176 11.03 -15.25 -7.54
CA VAL A 176 11.85 -15.23 -8.76
C VAL A 176 13.26 -15.74 -8.49
N GLU A 177 13.91 -15.32 -7.40
CA GLU A 177 15.25 -15.79 -7.03
C GLU A 177 15.28 -17.30 -6.77
N LYS A 178 14.30 -17.82 -6.03
CA LYS A 178 14.20 -19.26 -5.77
C LYS A 178 13.99 -20.06 -7.05
N ASN A 179 13.08 -19.59 -7.92
CA ASN A 179 12.78 -20.25 -9.18
C ASN A 179 13.97 -20.17 -10.16
N LEU A 180 14.65 -19.03 -10.24
CA LEU A 180 15.85 -18.85 -11.05
C LEU A 180 16.92 -19.87 -10.64
N ASN A 181 17.21 -20.00 -9.35
CA ASN A 181 18.21 -20.97 -8.86
C ASN A 181 17.77 -22.41 -9.15
N THR A 182 16.49 -22.74 -8.97
CA THR A 182 15.97 -24.09 -9.22
C THR A 182 16.07 -24.46 -10.69
N PHE A 183 15.66 -23.56 -11.59
CA PHE A 183 15.74 -23.78 -13.04
C PHE A 183 17.20 -23.79 -13.52
N ALA A 184 18.05 -22.91 -13.00
CA ALA A 184 19.46 -22.86 -13.36
C ALA A 184 20.19 -24.15 -12.99
N MET A 185 19.97 -24.68 -11.79
CA MET A 185 20.53 -25.98 -11.39
C MET A 185 20.03 -27.11 -12.29
N ARG A 186 18.73 -27.11 -12.64
CA ARG A 186 18.16 -28.14 -13.51
C ARG A 186 18.74 -28.10 -14.93
N VAL A 187 18.95 -26.92 -15.50
CA VAL A 187 19.59 -26.75 -16.82
C VAL A 187 21.06 -27.14 -16.77
N ARG A 188 21.77 -26.82 -15.68
CA ARG A 188 23.17 -27.25 -15.48
C ARG A 188 23.32 -28.76 -15.44
N GLU A 189 22.41 -29.46 -14.76
CA GLU A 189 22.38 -30.92 -14.74
C GLU A 189 22.06 -31.50 -16.13
N TRP A 190 21.02 -30.97 -16.79
CA TRP A 190 20.54 -31.52 -18.06
C TRP A 190 21.53 -31.29 -19.21
N TYR A 191 22.02 -30.05 -19.36
CA TYR A 191 23.04 -29.73 -20.37
C TYR A 191 24.41 -30.28 -19.99
N GLY A 192 24.68 -30.49 -18.69
CA GLY A 192 25.91 -31.10 -18.21
C GLY A 192 26.12 -32.54 -18.69
N TRP A 193 25.07 -33.24 -19.15
CA TRP A 193 25.23 -34.55 -19.80
C TRP A 193 25.84 -34.43 -21.20
N HIS A 194 25.57 -33.33 -21.91
CA HIS A 194 26.12 -33.04 -23.23
C HIS A 194 27.47 -32.34 -23.17
N PHE A 195 27.60 -31.36 -22.28
CA PHE A 195 28.83 -30.57 -22.15
C PHE A 195 29.18 -30.35 -20.66
N PRO A 196 29.75 -31.36 -19.99
CA PRO A 196 30.04 -31.30 -18.55
C PRO A 196 31.10 -30.28 -18.18
N GLU A 197 32.04 -29.96 -19.08
CA GLU A 197 33.13 -29.04 -18.83
C GLU A 197 32.64 -27.59 -18.66
N LEU A 198 31.51 -27.23 -19.30
CA LEU A 198 30.95 -25.87 -19.24
C LEU A 198 30.56 -25.46 -17.81
N ASN A 199 30.08 -26.41 -17.01
CA ASN A 199 29.71 -26.19 -15.61
C ASN A 199 30.89 -25.79 -14.73
N LYS A 200 32.13 -26.18 -15.09
CA LYS A 200 33.35 -25.82 -14.36
C LYS A 200 33.90 -24.45 -14.77
N ILE A 201 33.63 -24.04 -16.01
CA ILE A 201 34.16 -22.81 -16.60
C ILE A 201 33.33 -21.59 -16.18
N ILE A 202 32.01 -21.74 -16.16
CA ILE A 202 31.09 -20.64 -15.85
C ILE A 202 30.46 -20.92 -14.50
N GLU A 203 30.44 -19.94 -13.59
CA GLU A 203 29.73 -20.03 -12.30
C GLU A 203 28.36 -19.36 -12.36
N ASP A 204 28.25 -18.18 -12.99
CA ASP A 204 27.00 -17.43 -13.05
C ASP A 204 25.92 -18.16 -13.88
N HIS A 205 24.66 -18.00 -13.47
CA HIS A 205 23.51 -18.67 -14.07
C HIS A 205 22.99 -17.96 -15.31
N LYS A 206 23.07 -16.62 -15.34
CA LYS A 206 22.61 -15.81 -16.48
C LYS A 206 23.54 -16.02 -17.67
N THR A 207 24.85 -15.86 -17.46
CA THR A 207 25.87 -16.09 -18.51
C THR A 207 25.84 -17.53 -19.02
N TYR A 208 25.73 -18.53 -18.15
CA TYR A 208 25.62 -19.94 -18.56
C TYR A 208 24.42 -20.19 -19.46
N SER A 209 23.27 -19.60 -19.15
CA SER A 209 22.05 -19.75 -19.97
C SER A 209 22.18 -19.06 -21.33
N ASN A 210 22.84 -17.91 -21.40
CA ASN A 210 23.14 -17.22 -22.66
C ASN A 210 24.06 -18.09 -23.52
N VAL A 211 25.14 -18.62 -22.94
CA VAL A 211 26.12 -19.44 -23.66
C VAL A 211 25.49 -20.71 -24.25
N ILE A 212 24.60 -21.40 -23.52
CA ILE A 212 23.85 -22.55 -24.06
C ILE A 212 22.98 -22.14 -25.25
N GLN A 213 22.39 -20.95 -25.21
CA GLN A 213 21.54 -20.47 -26.30
C GLN A 213 22.31 -20.22 -27.60
N PHE A 214 23.60 -19.86 -27.49
CA PHE A 214 24.50 -19.71 -28.64
C PHE A 214 25.07 -21.03 -29.11
N ILE A 215 25.68 -21.83 -28.22
CA ILE A 215 26.35 -23.08 -28.59
C ILE A 215 25.37 -24.12 -29.14
N GLN A 216 24.17 -24.23 -28.56
CA GLN A 216 23.19 -25.28 -28.89
C GLN A 216 23.83 -26.68 -28.89
N PHE A 217 24.13 -27.22 -30.08
CA PHE A 217 24.82 -28.49 -30.28
C PHE A 217 26.32 -28.29 -30.44
N ARG A 218 27.11 -29.11 -29.73
CA ARG A 218 28.59 -29.12 -29.86
C ARG A 218 29.06 -29.30 -31.31
N GLU A 219 28.37 -30.12 -32.10
CA GLU A 219 28.77 -30.48 -33.48
C GLU A 219 28.58 -29.34 -34.48
N LYS A 220 27.64 -28.42 -34.21
CA LYS A 220 27.34 -27.28 -35.07
C LYS A 220 28.13 -26.02 -34.68
N PHE A 221 28.95 -26.13 -33.64
CA PHE A 221 29.75 -25.02 -33.12
C PHE A 221 31.06 -24.92 -33.90
N ASP A 222 31.23 -23.87 -34.69
CA ASP A 222 32.46 -23.61 -35.43
C ASP A 222 33.30 -22.54 -34.73
N ALA A 223 34.52 -22.92 -34.33
CA ALA A 223 35.37 -22.12 -33.43
C ALA A 223 35.79 -20.75 -34.01
N LEU A 224 35.64 -20.55 -35.32
CA LEU A 224 36.07 -19.36 -36.06
C LEU A 224 34.97 -18.31 -36.25
N GLU A 225 33.70 -18.69 -36.36
CA GLU A 225 32.58 -17.75 -36.55
C GLU A 225 31.89 -17.36 -35.23
N ASP A 226 31.82 -18.28 -34.27
CA ASP A 226 31.06 -18.12 -33.02
C ASP A 226 31.82 -17.38 -31.89
N TYR A 227 33.09 -17.02 -32.10
CA TYR A 227 33.91 -16.31 -31.10
C TYR A 227 33.40 -14.89 -30.82
N THR A 228 33.03 -14.16 -31.86
CA THR A 228 32.59 -12.75 -31.78
C THR A 228 31.33 -12.53 -30.94
N PRO A 229 30.24 -13.32 -31.10
CA PRO A 229 29.05 -13.19 -30.26
C PRO A 229 29.24 -13.71 -28.83
N LEU A 230 30.13 -14.69 -28.59
CA LEU A 230 30.44 -15.17 -27.24
C LEU A 230 31.12 -14.11 -26.36
N LEU A 231 31.95 -13.26 -26.97
CA LEU A 231 32.63 -12.15 -26.30
C LEU A 231 31.68 -11.10 -25.70
N GLN A 232 30.45 -11.00 -26.20
CA GLN A 232 29.45 -10.08 -25.65
C GLN A 232 29.02 -10.49 -24.23
N PHE A 233 29.11 -11.78 -23.91
CA PHE A 233 28.61 -12.34 -22.64
C PHE A 233 29.72 -12.80 -21.70
N VAL A 234 30.92 -13.06 -22.24
CA VAL A 234 32.00 -13.76 -21.58
C VAL A 234 33.35 -13.13 -21.96
N SER A 235 34.30 -13.06 -21.02
CA SER A 235 35.65 -12.54 -21.29
C SER A 235 36.44 -13.43 -22.26
N GLU A 236 37.40 -12.84 -22.98
CA GLU A 236 38.25 -13.53 -23.98
C GLU A 236 38.88 -14.82 -23.45
N ASP A 237 39.40 -14.81 -22.22
CA ASP A 237 40.01 -15.99 -21.59
C ASP A 237 39.02 -17.14 -21.41
N VAL A 238 37.79 -16.83 -21.02
CA VAL A 238 36.76 -17.82 -20.73
C VAL A 238 36.17 -18.35 -22.05
N ALA A 239 36.02 -17.50 -23.06
CA ALA A 239 35.63 -17.94 -24.41
C ALA A 239 36.65 -18.92 -25.01
N ASN A 240 37.94 -18.63 -24.91
CA ASN A 240 39.01 -19.53 -25.36
C ASN A 240 39.01 -20.87 -24.59
N ASN A 241 38.69 -20.83 -23.29
CA ASN A 241 38.56 -22.06 -22.50
C ASN A 241 37.34 -22.88 -22.91
N ILE A 242 36.23 -22.26 -23.29
CA ILE A 242 35.03 -22.94 -23.81
C ILE A 242 35.35 -23.64 -25.13
N ILE A 243 36.06 -22.99 -26.05
CA ILE A 243 36.46 -23.57 -27.35
C ILE A 243 37.41 -24.75 -27.16
N LYS A 244 38.41 -24.62 -26.26
CA LYS A 244 39.31 -25.74 -25.93
C LYS A 244 38.55 -26.89 -25.29
N ALA A 245 37.60 -26.58 -24.40
CA ALA A 245 36.78 -27.57 -23.75
C ALA A 245 35.80 -28.25 -24.71
N SER A 246 35.24 -27.55 -25.69
CA SER A 246 34.33 -28.15 -26.69
C SER A 246 35.07 -29.15 -27.58
N ALA A 247 36.30 -28.84 -27.99
CA ALA A 247 37.17 -29.74 -28.76
C ALA A 247 37.61 -30.99 -27.96
N GLN A 248 37.72 -30.87 -26.64
CA GLN A 248 38.16 -31.96 -25.74
C GLN A 248 37.00 -32.66 -25.01
N SER A 249 35.76 -32.26 -25.26
CA SER A 249 34.61 -32.72 -24.48
C SER A 249 34.26 -34.18 -24.78
N MET A 250 34.02 -34.95 -23.73
CA MET A 250 33.60 -36.36 -23.80
C MET A 250 32.09 -36.55 -23.57
N GLY A 251 31.29 -35.47 -23.60
CA GLY A 251 29.86 -35.53 -23.33
C GLY A 251 29.05 -36.25 -24.41
N GLN A 252 27.83 -36.66 -24.05
CA GLN A 252 26.94 -37.49 -24.87
C GLN A 252 26.10 -36.66 -25.85
N GLU A 253 25.80 -37.21 -27.02
CA GLU A 253 24.91 -36.59 -28.01
C GLU A 253 23.46 -36.53 -27.48
N ILE A 254 22.80 -35.37 -27.66
CA ILE A 254 21.42 -35.12 -27.23
C ILE A 254 20.50 -35.06 -28.44
N THR A 255 19.24 -35.51 -28.27
CA THR A 255 18.22 -35.43 -29.33
C THR A 255 17.74 -33.99 -29.59
N GLU A 256 17.27 -33.70 -30.80
CA GLU A 256 16.82 -32.34 -31.13
C GLU A 256 15.62 -31.88 -30.28
N GLY A 257 14.73 -32.80 -29.91
CA GLY A 257 13.58 -32.50 -29.03
C GLY A 257 14.01 -32.08 -27.62
N ASP A 258 15.01 -32.76 -27.05
CA ASP A 258 15.55 -32.42 -25.73
C ASP A 258 16.32 -31.10 -25.75
N MET A 259 17.11 -30.84 -26.79
CA MET A 259 17.83 -29.58 -26.95
C MET A 259 16.87 -28.39 -27.03
N LEU A 260 15.77 -28.51 -27.78
CA LEU A 260 14.75 -27.46 -27.88
C LEU A 260 14.12 -27.14 -26.51
N ASN A 261 13.88 -28.17 -25.69
CA ASN A 261 13.38 -27.98 -24.33
C ASN A 261 14.39 -27.27 -23.42
N ILE A 262 15.66 -27.65 -23.50
CA ILE A 262 16.76 -26.96 -22.78
C ILE A 262 16.81 -25.48 -23.19
N LEU A 263 16.75 -25.18 -24.48
CA LEU A 263 16.74 -23.81 -25.01
C LEU A 263 15.53 -22.99 -24.54
N ASN A 264 14.37 -23.62 -24.38
CA ASN A 264 13.18 -22.93 -23.86
C ASN A 264 13.33 -22.59 -22.37
N ILE A 265 13.95 -23.48 -21.58
CA ILE A 265 14.21 -23.21 -20.16
C ILE A 265 15.28 -22.12 -20.02
N THR A 266 16.35 -22.13 -20.81
CA THR A 266 17.37 -21.06 -20.77
C THR A 266 16.80 -19.69 -21.12
N LYS A 267 15.97 -19.60 -22.17
CA LYS A 267 15.20 -18.38 -22.48
C LYS A 267 14.34 -17.91 -21.31
N THR A 268 13.74 -18.83 -20.58
CA THR A 268 12.94 -18.52 -19.39
C THR A 268 13.82 -18.00 -18.25
N ILE A 269 15.00 -18.58 -18.02
CA ILE A 269 15.97 -18.11 -17.01
C ILE A 269 16.43 -16.68 -17.33
N ILE A 270 16.74 -16.38 -18.59
CA ILE A 270 17.15 -15.03 -19.03
C ILE A 270 16.02 -14.03 -18.74
N LYS A 271 14.78 -14.35 -19.14
CA LYS A 271 13.60 -13.51 -18.86
C LYS A 271 13.38 -13.30 -17.36
N LEU A 272 13.56 -14.34 -16.53
CA LEU A 272 13.45 -14.23 -15.07
C LEU A 272 14.56 -13.36 -14.47
N SER A 273 15.79 -13.45 -14.98
CA SER A 273 16.89 -12.59 -14.56
C SER A 273 16.62 -11.12 -14.89
N ASP A 274 16.13 -10.83 -16.09
CA ASP A 274 15.78 -9.46 -16.48
C ASP A 274 14.58 -8.94 -15.68
N MET A 275 13.60 -9.79 -15.38
CA MET A 275 12.50 -9.46 -14.47
C MET A 275 13.01 -9.13 -13.07
N ARG A 276 13.98 -9.87 -12.53
CA ARG A 276 14.62 -9.58 -11.23
C ARG A 276 15.26 -8.19 -11.23
N GLU A 277 16.00 -7.85 -12.27
CA GLU A 277 16.65 -6.53 -12.41
C GLU A 277 15.60 -5.40 -12.47
N ARG A 278 14.55 -5.57 -13.28
CA ARG A 278 13.44 -4.61 -13.39
C ARG A 278 12.69 -4.43 -12.07
N LEU A 279 12.39 -5.52 -11.36
CA LEU A 279 11.73 -5.47 -10.06
C LEU A 279 12.61 -4.80 -9.00
N THR A 280 13.92 -5.03 -9.02
CA THR A 280 14.87 -4.39 -8.11
C THR A 280 14.91 -2.88 -8.35
N ALA A 281 15.04 -2.44 -9.60
CA ALA A 281 14.99 -1.02 -9.95
C ALA A 281 13.65 -0.38 -9.56
N HIS A 282 12.54 -1.11 -9.76
CA HIS A 282 11.22 -0.64 -9.35
C HIS A 282 11.09 -0.51 -7.82
N LEU A 283 11.61 -1.48 -7.06
CA LEU A 283 11.66 -1.44 -5.60
C LEU A 283 12.45 -0.23 -5.11
N MET A 284 13.63 0.05 -5.68
CA MET A 284 14.45 1.22 -5.32
C MET A 284 13.68 2.53 -5.52
N ASN A 285 13.00 2.67 -6.66
CA ASN A 285 12.21 3.88 -6.93
C ASN A 285 11.05 4.04 -5.94
N LYS A 286 10.34 2.97 -5.59
CA LYS A 286 9.23 3.03 -4.62
C LYS A 286 9.72 3.28 -3.20
N MET A 287 10.83 2.65 -2.81
CA MET A 287 11.36 2.78 -1.45
C MET A 287 11.89 4.18 -1.16
N LYS A 288 12.44 4.88 -2.16
CA LYS A 288 12.83 6.30 -2.03
C LYS A 288 11.69 7.22 -1.62
N PHE A 289 10.46 6.94 -2.08
CA PHE A 289 9.28 7.72 -1.70
C PHE A 289 8.63 7.22 -0.40
N ALA A 290 8.64 5.92 -0.15
CA ALA A 290 7.95 5.33 1.00
C ALA A 290 8.78 5.36 2.30
N ALA A 291 10.06 4.99 2.23
CA ALA A 291 10.93 4.85 3.41
C ALA A 291 12.40 5.18 3.09
N PRO A 292 12.74 6.45 2.79
CA PRO A 292 14.10 6.86 2.48
C PRO A 292 15.06 6.70 3.67
N ASN A 293 14.62 6.91 4.92
CA ASN A 293 15.51 6.81 6.08
C ASN A 293 15.88 5.36 6.37
N LEU A 294 14.91 4.44 6.31
CA LEU A 294 15.16 3.02 6.48
C LEU A 294 16.09 2.48 5.38
N THR A 295 15.87 2.93 4.14
CA THR A 295 16.71 2.59 2.98
C THR A 295 18.15 3.02 3.16
N GLU A 296 18.40 4.23 3.66
CA GLU A 296 19.75 4.72 3.88
C GLU A 296 20.53 3.87 4.90
N LEU A 297 19.82 3.32 5.90
CA LEU A 297 20.40 2.48 6.95
C LEU A 297 20.71 1.05 6.50
N LEU A 298 19.77 0.39 5.82
CA LEU A 298 19.82 -1.04 5.54
C LEU A 298 20.00 -1.41 4.06
N GLY A 299 19.72 -0.47 3.15
CA GLY A 299 19.56 -0.70 1.71
C GLY A 299 18.13 -1.08 1.33
N ASP A 300 17.80 -0.94 0.05
CA ASP A 300 16.43 -1.07 -0.46
C ASP A 300 15.83 -2.47 -0.23
N TYR A 301 16.59 -3.52 -0.58
CA TYR A 301 16.10 -4.90 -0.51
C TYR A 301 15.82 -5.36 0.92
N LEU A 302 16.77 -5.14 1.84
CA LEU A 302 16.62 -5.54 3.24
C LEU A 302 15.51 -4.74 3.93
N SER A 303 15.38 -3.46 3.61
CA SER A 303 14.28 -2.61 4.11
C SER A 303 12.92 -3.12 3.64
N GLY A 304 12.78 -3.41 2.35
CA GLY A 304 11.57 -4.00 1.79
C GLY A 304 11.23 -5.36 2.40
N ARG A 305 12.25 -6.18 2.68
CA ARG A 305 12.07 -7.47 3.36
C ARG A 305 11.53 -7.34 4.77
N LEU A 306 12.00 -6.35 5.54
CA LEU A 306 11.47 -6.06 6.87
C LEU A 306 10.00 -5.60 6.81
N ILE A 307 9.67 -4.72 5.86
CA ILE A 307 8.29 -4.24 5.66
C ILE A 307 7.38 -5.41 5.24
N SER A 308 7.84 -6.25 4.32
CA SER A 308 7.10 -7.43 3.85
C SER A 308 6.80 -8.41 4.98
N HIS A 309 7.80 -8.74 5.81
CA HIS A 309 7.60 -9.64 6.94
C HIS A 309 6.72 -9.03 8.04
N ALA A 310 6.74 -7.72 8.24
CA ALA A 310 5.85 -7.04 9.18
C ALA A 310 4.42 -6.86 8.64
N GLY A 311 4.21 -7.02 7.33
CA GLY A 311 2.93 -6.91 6.63
C GLY A 311 2.49 -5.47 6.30
N SER A 312 3.15 -4.44 6.86
CA SER A 312 2.98 -3.02 6.52
C SER A 312 4.07 -2.20 7.21
N LEU A 313 4.39 -1.02 6.67
CA LEU A 313 5.29 -0.07 7.31
C LEU A 313 4.73 0.43 8.66
N VAL A 314 3.41 0.57 8.78
CA VAL A 314 2.73 0.93 10.04
C VAL A 314 2.96 -0.14 11.11
N ASN A 315 2.83 -1.41 10.74
CA ASN A 315 3.09 -2.52 11.67
C ASN A 315 4.56 -2.56 12.08
N LEU A 316 5.48 -2.34 11.12
CA LEU A 316 6.90 -2.25 11.41
C LEU A 316 7.23 -1.10 12.37
N ALA A 317 6.60 0.07 12.20
CA ALA A 317 6.76 1.22 13.08
C ALA A 317 6.25 0.96 14.51
N LYS A 318 5.18 0.16 14.64
CA LYS A 318 4.63 -0.28 15.93
C LYS A 318 5.50 -1.34 16.62
N CYS A 319 6.28 -2.12 15.87
CA CYS A 319 7.16 -3.12 16.46
C CYS A 319 8.22 -2.48 17.38
N PRO A 320 8.51 -3.08 18.55
CA PRO A 320 9.65 -2.67 19.34
C PRO A 320 10.95 -3.10 18.67
N ALA A 321 12.04 -2.40 18.96
CA ALA A 321 13.35 -2.69 18.39
C ALA A 321 13.85 -4.12 18.70
N SER A 322 13.48 -4.67 19.87
CA SER A 322 13.78 -6.05 20.23
C SER A 322 13.14 -7.07 19.29
N THR A 323 11.93 -6.80 18.79
CA THR A 323 11.27 -7.64 17.79
C THR A 323 11.95 -7.47 16.43
N ILE A 324 12.23 -6.23 16.01
CA ILE A 324 12.93 -5.96 14.74
C ILE A 324 14.29 -6.66 14.66
N GLN A 325 14.99 -6.78 15.79
CA GLN A 325 16.27 -7.49 15.89
C GLN A 325 16.17 -8.97 15.47
N ILE A 326 15.05 -9.64 15.79
CA ILE A 326 14.85 -11.09 15.61
C ILE A 326 13.92 -11.43 14.43
N LEU A 327 13.40 -10.44 13.70
CA LEU A 327 12.54 -10.67 12.52
C LEU A 327 13.25 -11.60 11.53
N GLY A 328 12.55 -12.66 11.10
CA GLY A 328 13.09 -13.72 10.26
C GLY A 328 13.75 -14.90 11.00
N ALA A 329 14.03 -14.78 12.30
CA ALA A 329 14.57 -15.85 13.15
C ALA A 329 13.53 -16.42 14.15
N GLU A 330 12.25 -16.10 13.96
CA GLU A 330 11.17 -16.42 14.90
C GLU A 330 11.02 -17.92 15.16
N LYS A 331 11.11 -18.76 14.11
CA LYS A 331 11.06 -20.23 14.26
C LYS A 331 12.18 -20.74 15.16
N ALA A 332 13.40 -20.22 14.99
CA ALA A 332 14.54 -20.58 15.82
C ALA A 332 14.37 -20.08 17.26
N LEU A 333 13.81 -18.89 17.44
CA LEU A 333 13.48 -18.33 18.76
C LEU A 333 12.45 -19.18 19.50
N PHE A 334 11.33 -19.51 18.86
CA PHE A 334 10.28 -20.32 19.49
C PHE A 334 10.76 -21.73 19.80
N ARG A 335 11.61 -22.31 18.94
CA ARG A 335 12.26 -23.59 19.23
C ARG A 335 13.18 -23.48 20.45
N ALA A 336 13.99 -22.43 20.54
CA ALA A 336 14.89 -22.22 21.67
C ALA A 336 14.15 -22.00 23.00
N LEU A 337 13.04 -21.27 22.97
CA LEU A 337 12.17 -21.07 24.13
C LEU A 337 11.55 -22.40 24.61
N LYS A 338 11.09 -23.24 23.69
CA LYS A 338 10.56 -24.58 24.01
C LYS A 338 11.61 -25.50 24.62
N THR A 339 12.83 -25.49 24.07
CA THR A 339 13.93 -26.36 24.51
C THR A 339 14.78 -25.75 25.62
N ARG A 340 14.44 -24.54 26.11
CA ARG A 340 15.25 -23.75 27.06
C ARG A 340 16.72 -23.62 26.65
N SER A 341 16.97 -23.50 25.35
CA SER A 341 18.30 -23.30 24.78
C SER A 341 18.58 -21.84 24.45
N ASN A 342 19.80 -21.55 23.98
CA ASN A 342 20.22 -20.19 23.64
C ASN A 342 19.37 -19.59 22.52
N THR A 343 18.82 -18.40 22.76
CA THR A 343 18.00 -17.68 21.79
C THR A 343 18.86 -17.05 20.68
N PRO A 344 18.34 -16.97 19.43
CA PRO A 344 19.03 -16.28 18.34
C PRO A 344 19.16 -14.79 18.64
N LYS A 345 20.31 -14.22 18.29
CA LYS A 345 20.63 -12.80 18.56
C LYS A 345 20.28 -11.86 17.39
N TYR A 346 19.99 -12.40 16.21
CA TYR A 346 19.71 -11.63 15.00
C TYR A 346 18.89 -12.47 14.02
N GLY A 347 18.09 -11.80 13.18
CA GLY A 347 17.40 -12.38 12.04
C GLY A 347 17.87 -11.76 10.73
N PHE A 348 16.96 -11.18 9.94
CA PHE A 348 17.27 -10.58 8.63
C PHE A 348 18.36 -9.50 8.70
N LEU A 349 18.43 -8.75 9.80
CA LEU A 349 19.46 -7.73 10.00
C LEU A 349 20.90 -8.28 9.88
N TYR A 350 21.12 -9.58 10.08
CA TYR A 350 22.43 -10.21 9.87
C TYR A 350 22.98 -10.02 8.46
N GLN A 351 22.11 -9.87 7.47
CA GLN A 351 22.49 -9.63 6.07
C GLN A 351 22.96 -8.19 5.82
N SER A 352 22.81 -7.29 6.79
CA SER A 352 23.31 -5.91 6.66
C SER A 352 24.83 -5.86 6.60
N SER A 353 25.36 -5.00 5.74
CA SER A 353 26.80 -4.73 5.63
C SER A 353 27.39 -4.23 6.96
N TYR A 354 26.59 -3.52 7.76
CA TYR A 354 26.97 -3.03 9.09
C TYR A 354 27.34 -4.16 10.05
N ILE A 355 26.50 -5.21 10.14
CA ILE A 355 26.78 -6.35 11.03
C ILE A 355 27.87 -7.24 10.45
N GLY A 356 27.97 -7.32 9.12
CA GLY A 356 29.04 -8.04 8.42
C GLY A 356 30.44 -7.55 8.80
N LYS A 357 30.62 -6.23 8.99
CA LYS A 357 31.88 -5.60 9.39
C LYS A 357 32.23 -5.78 10.88
N ALA A 358 31.25 -6.09 11.73
CA ALA A 358 31.47 -6.22 13.17
C ALA A 358 32.14 -7.56 13.54
N SER A 359 33.02 -7.53 14.56
CA SER A 359 33.65 -8.74 15.10
C SER A 359 32.61 -9.70 15.69
N ILE A 360 32.88 -11.02 15.63
CA ILE A 360 31.94 -12.10 16.04
C ILE A 360 31.39 -11.88 17.46
N LYS A 361 32.23 -11.44 18.40
CA LYS A 361 31.82 -11.15 19.79
C LYS A 361 30.84 -9.97 19.88
N ASN A 362 30.97 -8.99 19.00
CA ASN A 362 30.22 -7.75 19.01
C ASN A 362 28.99 -7.74 18.08
N LYS A 363 28.82 -8.74 17.22
CA LYS A 363 27.66 -8.85 16.29
C LYS A 363 26.31 -8.71 16.98
N GLY A 364 26.13 -9.30 18.16
CA GLY A 364 24.88 -9.17 18.92
C GLY A 364 24.61 -7.75 19.45
N LYS A 365 25.67 -7.03 19.85
CA LYS A 365 25.56 -5.62 20.28
C LYS A 365 25.26 -4.72 19.08
N ALA A 366 25.96 -4.95 17.96
CA ALA A 366 25.74 -4.23 16.70
C ALA A 366 24.30 -4.43 16.18
N ALA A 367 23.79 -5.67 16.19
CA ALA A 367 22.42 -5.97 15.78
C ALA A 367 21.37 -5.22 16.61
N ARG A 368 21.54 -5.16 17.94
CA ARG A 368 20.65 -4.41 18.83
C ARG A 368 20.68 -2.91 18.53
N TYR A 369 21.89 -2.35 18.34
CA TYR A 369 22.05 -0.92 18.05
C TYR A 369 21.43 -0.55 16.70
N LEU A 370 21.65 -1.38 15.67
CA LEU A 370 21.02 -1.23 14.36
C LEU A 370 19.50 -1.31 14.46
N ALA A 371 18.96 -2.34 15.14
CA ALA A 371 17.52 -2.49 15.32
C ALA A 371 16.86 -1.29 16.00
N ASN A 372 17.52 -0.68 17.00
CA ASN A 372 17.05 0.55 17.63
C ASN A 372 16.96 1.72 16.64
N LYS A 373 17.96 1.90 15.77
CA LYS A 373 17.96 2.95 14.74
C LYS A 373 16.94 2.67 13.65
N CYS A 374 16.80 1.42 13.23
CA CYS A 374 15.77 1.01 12.27
C CYS A 374 14.35 1.24 12.80
N ALA A 375 14.10 0.97 14.08
CA ALA A 375 12.81 1.25 14.71
C ALA A 375 12.47 2.75 14.70
N LEU A 376 13.46 3.61 14.96
CA LEU A 376 13.30 5.06 14.90
C LEU A 376 13.07 5.53 13.46
N ALA A 377 13.87 5.05 12.50
CA ALA A 377 13.73 5.39 11.09
C ALA A 377 12.36 4.95 10.53
N ALA A 378 11.90 3.73 10.85
CA ALA A 378 10.60 3.24 10.41
C ALA A 378 9.44 4.08 10.95
N ARG A 379 9.52 4.57 12.20
CA ARG A 379 8.50 5.47 12.76
C ARG A 379 8.51 6.83 12.10
N LEU A 380 9.69 7.37 11.83
CA LEU A 380 9.83 8.64 11.13
C LEU A 380 9.30 8.54 9.69
N ASP A 381 9.66 7.48 8.97
CA ASP A 381 9.19 7.24 7.61
C ASP A 381 7.67 7.04 7.54
N CYS A 382 7.07 6.41 8.56
CA CYS A 382 5.64 6.10 8.58
C CYS A 382 4.75 7.29 9.00
N PHE A 383 5.19 8.08 9.98
CA PHE A 383 4.35 9.12 10.63
C PHE A 383 4.73 10.55 10.24
N SER A 384 5.81 10.74 9.47
CA SER A 384 6.15 12.07 8.95
C SER A 384 5.33 12.39 7.70
N ASP A 385 4.73 13.58 7.66
CA ASP A 385 4.02 14.07 6.47
C ASP A 385 4.97 14.32 5.29
N ASN A 386 6.21 14.74 5.61
CA ASN A 386 7.27 14.95 4.62
C ASN A 386 8.44 14.03 4.94
N VAL A 387 8.66 13.03 4.08
CA VAL A 387 9.73 12.05 4.28
C VAL A 387 11.02 12.57 3.67
N SER A 388 12.04 12.81 4.49
CA SER A 388 13.36 13.29 4.06
C SER A 388 14.45 12.29 4.42
N ASN A 389 15.55 12.26 3.66
CA ASN A 389 16.70 11.36 3.90
C ASN A 389 17.75 11.98 4.87
N VAL A 390 17.47 13.13 5.48
CA VAL A 390 18.45 13.81 6.34
C VAL A 390 18.70 12.99 7.61
N TYR A 391 17.62 12.50 8.21
CA TYR A 391 17.67 11.71 9.44
C TYR A 391 18.36 10.36 9.25
N GLY A 392 18.11 9.67 8.13
CA GLY A 392 18.74 8.40 7.76
C GLY A 392 20.26 8.53 7.63
N LYS A 393 20.73 9.59 6.96
CA LYS A 393 22.17 9.88 6.85
C LYS A 393 22.81 10.16 8.20
N ALA A 394 22.18 10.97 9.04
CA ALA A 394 22.67 11.26 10.38
C ALA A 394 22.75 9.99 11.27
N MET A 395 21.71 9.15 11.22
CA MET A 395 21.69 7.86 11.92
C MET A 395 22.78 6.91 11.41
N LYS A 396 23.03 6.88 10.09
CA LYS A 396 24.08 6.05 9.47
C LYS A 396 25.48 6.49 9.91
N MET A 397 25.72 7.80 9.97
CA MET A 397 26.98 8.34 10.51
C MET A 397 27.19 7.92 11.96
N GLN A 398 26.15 7.99 12.80
CA GLN A 398 26.24 7.49 14.18
C GLN A 398 26.49 5.98 14.27
N LEU A 399 25.88 5.18 13.40
CA LEU A 399 26.13 3.74 13.34
C LEU A 399 27.61 3.48 13.04
N ASN A 400 28.18 4.16 12.05
CA ASN A 400 29.59 4.00 11.65
C ASN A 400 30.54 4.42 12.77
N LYS A 401 30.35 5.62 13.37
CA LYS A 401 31.12 6.07 14.55
C LYS A 401 31.07 5.05 15.69
N GLN A 402 29.89 4.48 15.96
CA GLN A 402 29.74 3.45 17.00
C GLN A 402 30.44 2.13 16.65
N LEU A 403 30.50 1.75 15.37
CA LEU A 403 31.23 0.56 14.95
C LEU A 403 32.74 0.74 15.10
N GLU A 404 33.25 1.92 14.75
CA GLU A 404 34.65 2.31 14.95
C GLU A 404 35.00 2.31 16.44
N TYR A 405 34.14 2.88 17.29
CA TYR A 405 34.29 2.82 18.75
C TYR A 405 34.41 1.38 19.27
N VAL A 406 33.52 0.49 18.81
CA VAL A 406 33.48 -0.92 19.25
C VAL A 406 34.62 -1.78 18.71
N THR A 407 35.22 -1.38 17.57
CA THR A 407 36.27 -2.15 16.90
C THR A 407 37.67 -1.66 17.26
N SER A 408 37.87 -0.34 17.21
CA SER A 408 39.18 0.31 17.35
C SER A 408 39.35 1.05 18.68
N GLY A 409 38.32 1.09 19.53
CA GLY A 409 38.38 1.82 20.82
C GLY A 409 38.47 3.33 20.67
N GLY A 410 37.98 3.89 19.54
CA GLY A 410 38.05 5.32 19.22
C GLY A 410 37.14 6.22 20.09
N ASP A 411 36.73 7.36 19.56
CA ASP A 411 35.90 8.31 20.28
C ASP A 411 34.48 7.80 20.50
N LYS A 412 33.93 8.09 21.68
CA LYS A 412 32.55 7.73 22.05
C LYS A 412 31.58 8.48 21.13
N PRO A 413 30.56 7.81 20.55
CA PRO A 413 29.61 8.49 19.69
C PRO A 413 28.85 9.57 20.47
N GLU A 414 28.51 10.64 19.76
CA GLU A 414 27.66 11.71 20.28
C GLU A 414 26.30 11.20 20.74
N GLN A 415 25.71 11.91 21.69
CA GLN A 415 24.37 11.57 22.18
C GLN A 415 23.34 11.70 21.06
N ASN A 416 22.39 10.75 21.03
CA ASN A 416 21.33 10.70 20.03
C ASN A 416 20.54 12.02 19.93
N LEU A 417 20.30 12.70 21.05
CA LEU A 417 19.57 13.97 21.11
C LEU A 417 20.25 15.07 20.29
N ASN A 418 21.58 15.20 20.37
CA ASN A 418 22.32 16.27 19.72
C ASN A 418 22.29 16.11 18.20
N VAL A 419 22.58 14.91 17.72
CA VAL A 419 22.56 14.60 16.28
C VAL A 419 21.16 14.73 15.69
N MET A 420 20.11 14.39 16.45
CA MET A 420 18.74 14.59 15.98
C MET A 420 18.35 16.06 15.92
N ARG A 421 18.80 16.90 16.86
CA ARG A 421 18.59 18.36 16.80
C ARG A 421 19.28 18.97 15.58
N GLU A 422 20.49 18.54 15.29
CA GLU A 422 21.22 18.99 14.10
C GLU A 422 20.54 18.52 12.81
N ALA A 423 20.01 17.28 12.79
CA ALA A 423 19.23 16.78 11.67
C ALA A 423 17.92 17.57 11.47
N ILE A 424 17.25 18.00 12.54
CA ILE A 424 16.06 18.87 12.46
C ILE A 424 16.43 20.22 11.84
N ALA A 425 17.50 20.86 12.32
CA ALA A 425 17.97 22.13 11.76
C ALA A 425 18.29 22.01 10.26
N ASN A 426 18.96 20.92 9.86
CA ASN A 426 19.26 20.64 8.45
C ASN A 426 18.00 20.38 7.60
N ASP A 427 16.99 19.71 8.17
CA ASP A 427 15.70 19.48 7.50
C ASP A 427 14.91 20.79 7.33
N GLU A 428 14.97 21.70 8.31
CA GLU A 428 14.37 23.03 8.23
C GLU A 428 15.05 23.90 7.16
N THR A 429 16.38 23.93 7.12
CA THR A 429 17.12 24.65 6.05
C THR A 429 16.85 24.10 4.65
N ARG A 430 16.56 22.79 4.55
CA ARG A 430 16.16 22.20 3.28
C ARG A 430 14.76 22.67 2.89
N LYS A 431 13.82 22.71 3.83
CA LYS A 431 12.45 23.17 3.58
C LYS A 431 12.41 24.64 3.15
N SER A 432 13.24 25.50 3.75
CA SER A 432 13.35 26.91 3.31
C SER A 432 13.88 27.01 1.88
N ASN A 433 14.93 26.26 1.54
CA ASN A 433 15.49 26.27 0.18
C ASN A 433 14.51 25.69 -0.86
N ASP A 434 13.78 24.62 -0.53
CA ASP A 434 12.76 24.03 -1.42
C ASP A 434 11.56 24.99 -1.62
N GLN A 435 11.27 25.88 -0.67
CA GLN A 435 10.26 26.93 -0.81
C GLN A 435 10.76 28.12 -1.66
N GLU A 436 12.01 28.56 -1.47
CA GLU A 436 12.64 29.59 -2.29
C GLU A 436 12.73 29.17 -3.77
N VAL A 437 13.14 27.92 -4.05
CA VAL A 437 13.21 27.41 -5.43
C VAL A 437 11.83 27.40 -6.10
N LYS A 438 10.77 27.06 -5.37
CA LYS A 438 9.39 27.10 -5.89
C LYS A 438 8.91 28.53 -6.14
N THR A 439 9.30 29.49 -5.32
CA THR A 439 8.94 30.90 -5.52
C THR A 439 9.73 31.54 -6.67
N THR A 440 11.02 31.22 -6.82
CA THR A 440 11.82 31.68 -7.97
C THR A 440 11.42 30.99 -9.27
N GLY A 441 10.99 29.73 -9.24
CA GLY A 441 10.49 29.01 -10.42
C GLY A 441 9.14 29.53 -10.94
N LEU A 442 8.34 30.14 -10.07
CA LEU A 442 7.09 30.84 -10.45
C LEU A 442 7.34 32.26 -10.98
N LEU A 443 8.53 32.84 -10.77
CA LEU A 443 8.93 34.15 -11.29
C LEU A 443 9.56 34.08 -12.70
N TRP A 444 9.76 32.87 -13.23
CA TRP A 444 10.29 32.60 -14.58
C TRP A 444 9.24 32.01 -15.54
N PHE A 445 7.95 32.28 -15.29
CA PHE A 445 6.85 32.06 -16.22
C PHE A 445 5.97 33.30 -16.37
#